data_AF-B0Y1N0-F1
#
_entry.id   AF-B0Y1N0-F1
#
_cell.length_a   1.000
_cell.length_b   1.000
_cell.length_c   1.000
_cell.angle_alpha   90.00
_cell.angle_beta   90.00
_cell.angle_gamma   90.00
#
_symmetry.space_group_name_H-M   'P 1'
#
loop_
_entity.id
_entity.type
_entity.pdbx_description
1 polymer ?
#
loop_
_entity_poly.entity_id
_entity_poly.type
_entity_poly.pdbx_seq_one_letter_code
_entity_poly.pdbx_strand_id
1 'polypeptide(L)'
;MMPVPCRLLMGRAPRYITRGLCITRCTHSTTLSIQYNSIQCPNQRASYRSSQFAPPYRRTVSTMASDQSTTLDQLLVPSLLPRIYTFWFQHIPSNKRLLLPSQEDWMKWFLKSDDFDSACTSQFSTILTAIRDTNTTAEDLLSRANPSTPQDWLALIILLDQLPRNIYRGESSRIVFEFFDPLARTIALKAADAGFPSGTSPFRYRQGQRIWFYMPFIHAEDLDMQELARIKYAEMAEDFTRLLDGDATGLSDDEAQCRQILLENRARLEEQLTTHFRVQREHYEPIARFGRFPHRNVALGRETSDEERRFLEEGKIFG
;
A
#
# COMPACT_ATOMS: atom_id res chain seq x y z
N MET A 1 -25.10 53.27 15.21
CA MET A 1 -26.25 52.35 15.31
C MET A 1 -26.66 51.93 13.91
N MET A 2 -26.89 50.63 13.75
CA MET A 2 -27.39 49.91 12.57
C MET A 2 -26.41 49.62 11.41
N PRO A 3 -26.20 48.33 11.10
CA PRO A 3 -25.71 47.86 9.82
C PRO A 3 -26.86 47.39 8.91
N VAL A 4 -26.65 47.53 7.61
CA VAL A 4 -27.32 46.84 6.48
C VAL A 4 -26.17 46.67 5.47
N PRO A 5 -25.91 45.50 4.83
CA PRO A 5 -26.88 44.86 3.94
C PRO A 5 -26.71 43.34 3.70
N CYS A 6 -27.67 42.71 3.00
CA CYS A 6 -27.39 42.04 1.71
C CYS A 6 -28.65 41.39 1.09
N ARG A 7 -28.95 41.73 -0.15
CA ARG A 7 -29.71 40.88 -1.08
C ARG A 7 -28.88 40.68 -2.35
N LEU A 8 -28.67 39.39 -2.64
CA LEU A 8 -28.55 38.68 -3.92
C LEU A 8 -28.23 39.48 -5.20
N LEU A 9 -27.25 38.97 -5.96
CA LEU A 9 -27.47 38.55 -7.36
C LEU A 9 -26.59 37.34 -7.71
N MET A 10 -27.13 36.50 -8.58
CA MET A 10 -26.74 35.13 -8.89
C MET A 10 -25.60 35.02 -9.91
N GLY A 11 -24.78 33.97 -9.77
CA GLY A 11 -23.89 33.44 -10.82
C GLY A 11 -23.91 31.90 -10.78
N ARG A 12 -24.17 31.27 -11.93
CA ARG A 12 -24.45 29.82 -12.11
C ARG A 12 -23.24 28.93 -11.81
N ALA A 13 -23.47 27.81 -11.13
CA ALA A 13 -22.55 26.68 -10.99
C ALA A 13 -22.79 25.60 -12.08
N PRO A 14 -21.75 24.92 -12.60
CA PRO A 14 -21.92 23.78 -13.49
C PRO A 14 -22.33 22.52 -12.71
N ARG A 15 -23.31 21.79 -13.27
CA ARG A 15 -23.89 20.55 -12.75
C ARG A 15 -22.96 19.38 -13.04
N TYR A 16 -22.49 18.68 -12.01
CA TYR A 16 -22.01 17.30 -12.15
C TYR A 16 -23.16 16.33 -11.87
N ILE A 17 -23.33 15.38 -12.78
CA ILE A 17 -24.39 14.38 -12.79
C ILE A 17 -24.09 13.37 -11.67
N THR A 18 -24.79 13.49 -10.54
CA THR A 18 -24.94 12.43 -9.56
C THR A 18 -26.13 11.55 -9.98
N ARG A 19 -25.87 10.30 -10.38
CA ARG A 19 -26.93 9.29 -10.41
C ARG A 19 -27.10 8.73 -9.00
N GLY A 20 -28.16 9.18 -8.33
CA GLY A 20 -28.55 8.69 -7.02
C GLY A 20 -29.16 7.29 -7.08
N LEU A 21 -28.86 6.48 -6.06
CA LEU A 21 -29.68 5.34 -5.68
C LEU A 21 -31.00 5.86 -5.11
N CYS A 22 -32.11 5.53 -5.76
CA CYS A 22 -33.44 5.67 -5.21
C CYS A 22 -33.79 4.35 -4.50
N ILE A 23 -33.81 4.36 -3.17
CA ILE A 23 -34.26 3.21 -2.37
C ILE A 23 -35.79 3.29 -2.26
N THR A 24 -36.48 2.57 -3.14
CA THR A 24 -37.88 2.18 -2.93
C THR A 24 -37.90 0.79 -2.30
N ARG A 25 -38.43 0.70 -1.07
CA ARG A 25 -38.79 -0.57 -0.44
C ARG A 25 -39.80 -1.30 -1.33
N CYS A 26 -39.44 -2.48 -1.80
CA CYS A 26 -40.41 -3.50 -2.20
C CYS A 26 -39.96 -4.83 -1.61
N THR A 27 -40.93 -5.51 -1.02
CA THR A 27 -40.81 -6.76 -0.29
C THR A 27 -40.68 -7.94 -1.25
N HIS A 28 -40.00 -8.99 -0.76
CA HIS A 28 -39.83 -10.33 -1.33
C HIS A 28 -38.72 -10.55 -2.36
N SER A 29 -37.76 -11.38 -1.90
CA SER A 29 -37.01 -12.40 -2.65
C SER A 29 -36.18 -11.94 -3.85
N THR A 30 -34.85 -11.95 -3.70
CA THR A 30 -33.97 -12.18 -4.86
C THR A 30 -32.62 -12.74 -4.44
N THR A 31 -32.32 -13.96 -4.91
CA THR A 31 -30.98 -14.38 -5.29
C THR A 31 -30.54 -13.49 -6.47
N LEU A 32 -29.37 -12.85 -6.39
CA LEU A 32 -28.81 -12.08 -7.50
C LEU A 32 -27.38 -12.54 -7.77
N SER A 33 -27.23 -13.27 -8.87
CA SER A 33 -25.98 -13.64 -9.50
C SER A 33 -25.35 -12.42 -10.19
N ILE A 34 -24.10 -12.12 -9.89
CA ILE A 34 -23.32 -11.08 -10.57
C ILE A 34 -22.54 -11.73 -11.72
N GLN A 35 -22.88 -11.37 -12.96
CA GLN A 35 -22.08 -11.70 -14.15
C GLN A 35 -21.05 -10.58 -14.39
N TYR A 36 -19.77 -10.94 -14.47
CA TYR A 36 -18.70 -10.06 -14.91
C TYR A 36 -18.62 -10.08 -16.45
N ASN A 37 -18.81 -8.91 -17.09
CA ASN A 37 -18.49 -8.74 -18.50
C ASN A 37 -17.01 -8.42 -18.65
N SER A 38 -16.30 -9.31 -19.38
CA SER A 38 -14.91 -9.15 -19.79
C SER A 38 -14.81 -8.14 -20.94
N ILE A 39 -13.85 -7.22 -20.84
CA ILE A 39 -13.51 -6.29 -21.92
C ILE A 39 -12.44 -6.97 -22.79
N GLN A 40 -12.81 -7.32 -24.03
CA GLN A 40 -11.90 -7.79 -25.07
C GLN A 40 -11.27 -6.61 -25.82
N CYS A 41 -9.94 -6.58 -25.93
CA CYS A 41 -9.23 -5.69 -26.85
C CYS A 41 -9.18 -6.29 -28.28
N PRO A 42 -9.33 -5.49 -29.36
CA PRO A 42 -9.38 -6.01 -30.71
C PRO A 42 -8.00 -6.39 -31.27
N ASN A 43 -7.95 -7.56 -31.90
CA ASN A 43 -6.88 -8.03 -32.78
C ASN A 43 -6.70 -7.10 -34.00
N GLN A 44 -5.46 -6.65 -34.25
CA GLN A 44 -5.03 -6.30 -35.61
C GLN A 44 -3.74 -7.06 -35.96
N ARG A 45 -3.88 -7.98 -36.91
CA ARG A 45 -2.78 -8.63 -37.62
C ARG A 45 -2.29 -7.70 -38.71
N ALA A 46 -0.99 -7.40 -38.73
CA ALA A 46 -0.30 -6.90 -39.92
C ALA A 46 0.92 -7.78 -40.17
N SER A 47 0.92 -8.46 -41.32
CA SER A 47 2.05 -9.26 -41.82
C SER A 47 3.13 -8.35 -42.38
N TYR A 48 4.39 -8.56 -42.00
CA TYR A 48 5.54 -8.04 -42.75
C TYR A 48 6.56 -9.15 -43.02
N ARG A 49 6.89 -9.31 -44.31
CA ARG A 49 7.86 -10.26 -44.86
C ARG A 49 9.29 -9.87 -44.51
N SER A 50 10.14 -10.89 -44.39
CA SER A 50 11.58 -10.82 -44.19
C SER A 50 12.32 -10.04 -45.28
N SER A 51 13.28 -9.22 -44.87
CA SER A 51 14.51 -9.01 -45.63
C SER A 51 15.71 -9.11 -44.68
N GLN A 52 16.53 -10.13 -44.92
CA GLN A 52 17.82 -10.37 -44.29
C GLN A 52 18.78 -9.23 -44.61
N PHE A 53 19.33 -8.56 -43.60
CA PHE A 53 20.67 -7.97 -43.64
C PHE A 53 21.20 -7.90 -42.21
N ALA A 54 22.17 -8.75 -41.89
CA ALA A 54 22.89 -8.74 -40.63
C ALA A 54 24.20 -7.96 -40.79
N PRO A 55 24.55 -7.01 -39.91
CA PRO A 55 25.91 -6.56 -39.72
C PRO A 55 26.55 -7.26 -38.50
N PRO A 56 27.88 -7.46 -38.48
CA PRO A 56 28.55 -8.11 -37.38
C PRO A 56 28.80 -7.09 -36.28
N TYR A 57 27.93 -7.06 -35.27
CA TYR A 57 28.28 -6.43 -33.99
C TYR A 57 28.21 -7.49 -32.90
N ARG A 58 29.39 -8.04 -32.58
CA ARG A 58 29.58 -8.91 -31.43
C ARG A 58 29.38 -8.03 -30.19
N ARG A 59 28.15 -8.02 -29.63
CA ARG A 59 27.88 -7.45 -28.31
C ARG A 59 28.73 -8.22 -27.30
N THR A 60 29.77 -7.60 -26.80
CA THR A 60 30.30 -7.92 -25.48
C THR A 60 29.19 -7.63 -24.48
N VAL A 61 28.42 -8.66 -24.12
CA VAL A 61 27.54 -8.60 -22.95
C VAL A 61 28.45 -8.47 -21.75
N SER A 62 28.32 -7.34 -21.07
CA SER A 62 29.17 -6.90 -19.95
C SER A 62 29.19 -7.93 -18.82
N THR A 63 30.39 -8.36 -18.42
CA THR A 63 30.64 -9.26 -17.28
C THR A 63 30.09 -8.71 -15.95
N MET A 64 29.92 -7.39 -15.84
CA MET A 64 29.35 -6.77 -14.63
C MET A 64 27.84 -7.01 -14.47
N ALA A 65 27.08 -7.07 -15.57
CA ALA A 65 25.63 -7.33 -15.49
C ALA A 65 25.34 -8.80 -15.10
N SER A 66 26.18 -9.74 -15.56
CA SER A 66 26.09 -11.14 -15.14
C SER A 66 26.48 -11.33 -13.66
N ASP A 67 27.50 -10.61 -13.17
CA ASP A 67 27.92 -10.70 -11.76
C ASP A 67 26.87 -10.11 -10.81
N GLN A 68 26.22 -9.00 -11.18
CA GLN A 68 25.18 -8.39 -10.36
C GLN A 68 23.88 -9.20 -10.35
N SER A 69 23.46 -9.78 -11.48
CA SER A 69 22.33 -10.71 -11.52
C SER A 69 22.59 -11.94 -10.65
N THR A 70 23.81 -12.49 -10.70
CA THR A 70 24.23 -13.62 -9.86
C THR A 70 24.21 -13.25 -8.37
N THR A 71 24.56 -12.01 -8.04
CA THR A 71 24.49 -11.49 -6.67
C THR A 71 23.05 -11.39 -6.18
N LEU A 72 22.11 -10.94 -7.01
CA LEU A 72 20.70 -10.85 -6.64
C LEU A 72 20.08 -12.24 -6.38
N ASP A 73 20.38 -13.23 -7.23
CA ASP A 73 19.89 -14.60 -7.07
C ASP A 73 20.41 -15.25 -5.77
N GLN A 74 21.62 -14.87 -5.32
CA GLN A 74 22.19 -15.32 -4.04
C GLN A 74 21.57 -14.61 -2.82
N LEU A 75 20.92 -13.46 -3.01
CA LEU A 75 20.33 -12.67 -1.94
C LEU A 75 18.81 -12.92 -1.80
N LEU A 76 18.09 -13.15 -2.91
CA LEU A 76 16.66 -13.50 -2.94
C LEU A 76 16.44 -15.00 -2.68
N VAL A 77 17.07 -15.52 -1.63
CA VAL A 77 16.94 -16.93 -1.22
C VAL A 77 15.61 -17.17 -0.48
N PRO A 78 15.09 -18.41 -0.43
CA PRO A 78 13.81 -18.72 0.23
C PRO A 78 13.73 -18.29 1.70
N SER A 79 14.86 -18.18 2.40
CA SER A 79 14.91 -17.74 3.79
C SER A 79 14.81 -16.22 3.98
N LEU A 80 14.88 -15.42 2.90
CA LEU A 80 14.83 -13.96 2.98
C LEU A 80 13.48 -13.46 3.49
N LEU A 81 12.36 -13.93 2.92
CA LEU A 81 11.01 -13.45 3.30
C LEU A 81 10.67 -13.78 4.77
N PRO A 82 10.88 -15.03 5.26
CA PRO A 82 10.71 -15.33 6.69
C PRO A 82 11.59 -14.49 7.61
N ARG A 83 12.83 -14.17 7.18
CA ARG A 83 13.75 -13.32 7.95
C ARG A 83 13.25 -11.89 8.04
N ILE A 84 12.79 -11.29 6.93
CA ILE A 84 12.20 -9.94 6.92
C ILE A 84 10.96 -9.91 7.81
N TYR A 85 10.05 -10.88 7.64
CA TYR A 85 8.85 -10.97 8.45
C TYR A 85 9.18 -11.06 9.94
N THR A 86 10.09 -11.96 10.32
CA THR A 86 10.52 -12.13 11.72
C THR A 86 11.13 -10.86 12.27
N PHE A 87 12.02 -10.21 11.52
CA PHE A 87 12.66 -8.95 11.92
C PHE A 87 11.64 -7.84 12.16
N TRP A 88 10.70 -7.65 11.23
CA TRP A 88 9.72 -6.56 11.30
C TRP A 88 8.75 -6.72 12.47
N PHE A 89 8.36 -7.97 12.77
CA PHE A 89 7.41 -8.30 13.82
C PHE A 89 8.06 -8.76 15.14
N GLN A 90 9.40 -8.71 15.27
CA GLN A 90 10.13 -9.30 16.41
C GLN A 90 9.73 -8.74 17.78
N HIS A 91 9.24 -7.50 17.83
CA HIS A 91 8.82 -6.87 19.07
C HIS A 91 7.38 -7.22 19.47
N ILE A 92 6.64 -7.93 18.60
CA ILE A 92 5.26 -8.31 18.86
C ILE A 92 5.25 -9.66 19.60
N PRO A 93 4.77 -9.71 20.86
CA PRO A 93 4.92 -10.89 21.72
C PRO A 93 4.04 -12.08 21.33
N SER A 94 3.01 -11.89 20.49
CA SER A 94 2.13 -12.99 20.05
C SER A 94 1.28 -12.63 18.84
N ASN A 95 0.79 -13.64 18.12
CA ASN A 95 -0.19 -13.46 17.04
C ASN A 95 -1.48 -12.77 17.51
N LYS A 96 -1.87 -12.95 18.79
CA LYS A 96 -3.04 -12.27 19.36
C LYS A 96 -2.84 -10.76 19.44
N ARG A 97 -1.61 -10.31 19.68
CA ARG A 97 -1.27 -8.89 19.73
C ARG A 97 -1.41 -8.19 18.38
N LEU A 98 -1.37 -8.94 17.26
CA LEU A 98 -1.54 -8.39 15.90
C LEU A 98 -2.99 -8.06 15.54
N LEU A 99 -3.98 -8.60 16.27
CA LEU A 99 -5.40 -8.19 16.14
C LEU A 99 -5.57 -6.70 16.43
N LEU A 100 -5.00 -6.30 17.57
CA LEU A 100 -5.11 -4.96 18.11
C LEU A 100 -3.78 -4.60 18.81
N PRO A 101 -2.75 -4.16 18.07
CA PRO A 101 -1.50 -3.70 18.65
C PRO A 101 -1.75 -2.55 19.64
N SER A 102 -0.89 -2.37 20.64
CA SER A 102 -0.95 -1.19 21.50
C SER A 102 -0.32 0.03 20.83
N GLN A 103 -0.49 1.19 21.45
CA GLN A 103 0.23 2.39 21.06
C GLN A 103 1.75 2.19 21.06
N GLU A 104 2.32 1.49 22.04
CA GLU A 104 3.76 1.21 22.09
C GLU A 104 4.23 0.38 20.90
N ASP A 105 3.46 -0.63 20.51
CA ASP A 105 3.78 -1.46 19.34
C ASP A 105 3.75 -0.63 18.06
N TRP A 106 2.71 0.19 17.89
CA TRP A 106 2.62 1.10 16.75
C TRP A 106 3.81 2.05 16.69
N MET A 107 4.22 2.62 17.82
CA MET A 107 5.36 3.54 17.89
C MET A 107 6.68 2.88 17.48
N LYS A 108 6.87 1.58 17.73
CA LYS A 108 8.10 0.88 17.29
C LYS A 108 8.24 0.80 15.77
N TRP A 109 7.13 0.83 15.03
CA TRP A 109 7.19 0.91 13.56
C TRP A 109 7.25 2.34 13.04
N PHE A 110 6.49 3.27 13.63
CA PHE A 110 6.29 4.61 13.07
C PHE A 110 7.24 5.68 13.60
N LEU A 111 7.78 5.52 14.81
CA LEU A 111 8.70 6.50 15.37
C LEU A 111 10.12 6.23 14.85
N LYS A 112 10.83 7.28 14.46
CA LYS A 112 12.26 7.17 14.12
C LYS A 112 13.05 6.61 15.30
N SER A 113 13.91 5.64 15.02
CA SER A 113 14.88 5.07 15.97
C SER A 113 16.18 4.79 15.25
N ASP A 114 17.27 5.44 15.69
CA ASP A 114 18.60 5.27 15.06
C ASP A 114 19.11 3.82 15.22
N ASP A 115 18.78 3.15 16.33
CA ASP A 115 19.10 1.74 16.55
C ASP A 115 18.36 0.83 15.55
N PHE A 116 17.05 1.07 15.35
CA PHE A 116 16.26 0.29 14.41
C PHE A 116 16.68 0.54 12.95
N ASP A 117 16.99 1.79 12.60
CA ASP A 117 17.51 2.15 11.29
C ASP A 117 18.88 1.52 11.02
N SER A 118 19.76 1.47 12.02
CA SER A 118 21.05 0.78 11.95
C SER A 118 20.89 -0.72 11.76
N ALA A 119 19.90 -1.33 12.44
CA ALA A 119 19.57 -2.74 12.29
C ALA A 119 19.01 -3.04 10.89
N CYS A 120 18.13 -2.18 10.35
CA CYS A 120 17.62 -2.28 8.98
C CYS A 120 18.76 -2.23 7.97
N THR A 121 19.65 -1.24 8.11
CA THR A 121 20.78 -1.01 7.22
C THR A 121 21.73 -2.20 7.23
N SER A 122 22.13 -2.67 8.41
CA SER A 122 23.08 -3.78 8.54
C SER A 122 22.55 -5.08 7.94
N GLN A 123 21.24 -5.29 7.97
CA GLN A 123 20.63 -6.55 7.55
C GLN A 123 20.15 -6.58 6.10
N PHE A 124 19.70 -5.44 5.56
CA PHE A 124 18.92 -5.43 4.32
C PHE A 124 19.41 -4.40 3.27
N SER A 125 20.39 -3.55 3.58
CA SER A 125 20.92 -2.59 2.60
C SER A 125 21.53 -3.26 1.36
N THR A 126 22.21 -4.42 1.54
CA THR A 126 22.83 -5.17 0.44
C THR A 126 21.80 -5.63 -0.59
N ILE A 127 20.66 -6.21 -0.14
CA ILE A 127 19.62 -6.68 -1.06
C ILE A 127 18.92 -5.50 -1.75
N LEU A 128 18.63 -4.41 -1.03
CA LEU A 128 17.99 -3.23 -1.64
C LEU A 128 18.90 -2.54 -2.65
N THR A 129 20.20 -2.49 -2.37
CA THR A 129 21.21 -2.00 -3.31
C THR A 129 21.26 -2.90 -4.56
N ALA A 130 21.27 -4.22 -4.38
CA ALA A 130 21.25 -5.16 -5.51
C ALA A 130 19.99 -5.03 -6.37
N ILE A 131 18.79 -4.94 -5.75
CA ILE A 131 17.51 -4.73 -6.45
C ILE A 131 17.57 -3.46 -7.30
N ARG A 132 18.11 -2.37 -6.74
CA ARG A 132 18.27 -1.09 -7.46
C ARG A 132 19.29 -1.17 -8.59
N ASP A 133 20.49 -1.65 -8.31
CA ASP A 133 21.62 -1.59 -9.26
C ASP A 133 21.36 -2.49 -10.47
N THR A 134 20.60 -3.57 -10.29
CA THR A 134 20.13 -4.44 -11.39
C THR A 134 18.84 -3.94 -12.05
N ASN A 135 18.25 -2.85 -11.57
CA ASN A 135 16.95 -2.33 -12.01
C ASN A 135 15.86 -3.42 -12.06
N THR A 136 15.80 -4.23 -10.99
CA THR A 136 14.91 -5.39 -10.88
C THR A 136 13.44 -4.98 -11.01
N THR A 137 12.69 -5.67 -11.86
CA THR A 137 11.24 -5.44 -12.03
C THR A 137 10.39 -6.17 -10.98
N ALA A 138 9.09 -5.85 -10.90
CA ALA A 138 8.18 -6.60 -10.04
C ALA A 138 8.07 -8.07 -10.46
N GLU A 139 8.06 -8.34 -11.77
CA GLU A 139 8.05 -9.69 -12.35
C GLU A 139 9.32 -10.47 -11.99
N ASP A 140 10.48 -9.80 -12.04
CA ASP A 140 11.75 -10.37 -11.61
C ASP A 140 11.76 -10.76 -10.13
N LEU A 141 11.22 -9.90 -9.26
CA LEU A 141 11.09 -10.20 -7.84
C LEU A 141 10.14 -11.36 -7.58
N LEU A 142 8.98 -11.37 -8.23
CA LEU A 142 7.97 -12.40 -8.00
C LEU A 142 8.40 -13.76 -8.52
N SER A 143 9.07 -13.81 -9.68
CA SER A 143 9.61 -15.05 -10.22
C SER A 143 10.70 -15.66 -9.35
N ARG A 144 11.54 -14.83 -8.71
CA ARG A 144 12.63 -15.28 -7.83
C ARG A 144 12.18 -15.59 -6.41
N ALA A 145 11.44 -14.66 -5.80
CA ALA A 145 10.98 -14.77 -4.41
C ALA A 145 9.78 -15.73 -4.26
N ASN A 146 9.00 -15.91 -5.33
CA ASN A 146 7.85 -16.83 -5.42
C ASN A 146 6.93 -16.83 -4.17
N PRO A 147 6.35 -15.68 -3.78
CA PRO A 147 5.55 -15.58 -2.58
C PRO A 147 4.27 -16.43 -2.68
N SER A 148 4.07 -17.33 -1.71
CA SER A 148 2.98 -18.30 -1.71
C SER A 148 2.01 -18.13 -0.54
N THR A 149 2.47 -17.48 0.53
CA THR A 149 1.69 -17.25 1.75
C THR A 149 1.42 -15.75 1.96
N PRO A 150 0.39 -15.36 2.74
CA PRO A 150 0.20 -13.96 3.12
C PRO A 150 1.47 -13.34 3.74
N GLN A 151 2.22 -14.11 4.53
CA GLN A 151 3.48 -13.71 5.16
C GLN A 151 4.54 -13.36 4.11
N ASP A 152 4.68 -14.17 3.06
CA ASP A 152 5.64 -13.92 1.98
C ASP A 152 5.34 -12.61 1.26
N TRP A 153 4.06 -12.40 0.89
CA TRP A 153 3.62 -11.16 0.26
C TRP A 153 3.86 -9.95 1.15
N LEU A 154 3.51 -10.05 2.43
CA LEU A 154 3.71 -8.98 3.39
C LEU A 154 5.21 -8.67 3.58
N ALA A 155 6.06 -9.70 3.68
CA ALA A 155 7.49 -9.53 3.81
C ALA A 155 8.09 -8.82 2.58
N LEU A 156 7.63 -9.18 1.37
CA LEU A 156 8.07 -8.52 0.16
C LEU A 156 7.61 -7.06 0.09
N ILE A 157 6.39 -6.76 0.54
CA ILE A 157 5.90 -5.37 0.65
C ILE A 157 6.74 -4.59 1.68
N ILE A 158 7.01 -5.15 2.86
CA ILE A 158 7.85 -4.51 3.89
C ILE A 158 9.27 -4.24 3.36
N LEU A 159 9.86 -5.19 2.62
CA LEU A 159 11.16 -5.03 1.99
C LEU A 159 11.22 -3.81 1.08
N LEU A 160 10.16 -3.55 0.34
CA LEU A 160 10.15 -2.53 -0.72
C LEU A 160 9.53 -1.21 -0.25
N ASP A 161 8.63 -1.22 0.73
CA ASP A 161 7.94 -0.02 1.19
C ASP A 161 8.55 0.52 2.48
N GLN A 162 8.76 -0.33 3.48
CA GLN A 162 9.10 0.11 4.83
C GLN A 162 10.61 0.18 5.06
N LEU A 163 11.35 -0.89 4.74
CA LEU A 163 12.81 -0.92 4.94
C LEU A 163 13.55 0.23 4.22
N PRO A 164 13.19 0.64 2.99
CA PRO A 164 13.83 1.78 2.34
C PRO A 164 13.60 3.10 3.09
N ARG A 165 12.47 3.29 3.77
CA ARG A 165 12.18 4.48 4.58
C ARG A 165 13.04 4.54 5.85
N ASN A 166 13.44 3.39 6.39
CA ASN A 166 14.38 3.29 7.51
C ASN A 166 15.85 3.44 7.07
N ILE A 167 16.19 2.99 5.86
CA ILE A 167 17.58 2.95 5.36
C ILE A 167 17.98 4.25 4.64
N TYR A 168 17.08 4.84 3.86
CA TYR A 168 17.36 6.00 3.01
C TYR A 168 16.63 7.26 3.52
N ARG A 169 17.02 7.75 4.71
CA ARG A 169 16.45 8.98 5.29
C ARG A 169 17.05 10.24 4.70
N GLY A 170 16.37 11.38 4.93
CA GLY A 170 16.87 12.71 4.59
C GLY A 170 17.11 12.87 3.10
N GLU A 171 18.28 13.36 2.71
CA GLU A 171 18.65 13.62 1.31
C GLU A 171 18.61 12.37 0.43
N SER A 172 18.78 11.18 1.01
CA SER A 172 18.72 9.92 0.27
C SER A 172 17.28 9.47 -0.03
N SER A 173 16.25 10.07 0.57
CA SER A 173 14.84 9.62 0.46
C SER A 173 14.27 9.67 -0.97
N ARG A 174 14.89 10.44 -1.87
CA ARG A 174 14.58 10.45 -3.31
C ARG A 174 14.50 9.04 -3.89
N ILE A 175 15.42 8.15 -3.50
CA ILE A 175 15.46 6.76 -3.96
C ILE A 175 14.21 5.97 -3.57
N VAL A 176 13.65 6.26 -2.40
CA VAL A 176 12.44 5.61 -1.90
C VAL A 176 11.28 5.97 -2.80
N PHE A 177 11.10 7.28 -3.04
CA PHE A 177 9.97 7.80 -3.79
C PHE A 177 10.00 7.45 -5.28
N GLU A 178 11.19 7.47 -5.90
CA GLU A 178 11.30 7.26 -7.35
C GLU A 178 11.44 5.79 -7.76
N PHE A 179 12.09 4.98 -6.93
CA PHE A 179 12.42 3.59 -7.28
C PHE A 179 11.60 2.58 -6.49
N PHE A 180 11.60 2.69 -5.15
CA PHE A 180 10.99 1.67 -4.31
C PHE A 180 9.46 1.79 -4.18
N ASP A 181 8.91 3.01 -4.08
CA ASP A 181 7.45 3.23 -3.98
C ASP A 181 6.69 2.65 -5.19
N PRO A 182 7.08 2.89 -6.47
CA PRO A 182 6.40 2.28 -7.61
C PRO A 182 6.49 0.75 -7.62
N LEU A 183 7.62 0.20 -7.19
CA LEU A 183 7.86 -1.24 -7.12
C LEU A 183 7.00 -1.89 -6.02
N ALA A 184 6.98 -1.30 -4.82
CA ALA A 184 6.14 -1.72 -3.71
C ALA A 184 4.65 -1.66 -4.04
N ARG A 185 4.20 -0.57 -4.69
CA ARG A 185 2.83 -0.43 -5.18
C ARG A 185 2.45 -1.57 -6.14
N THR A 186 3.32 -1.90 -7.08
CA THR A 186 3.08 -2.97 -8.05
C THR A 186 2.95 -4.33 -7.36
N ILE A 187 3.82 -4.61 -6.38
CA ILE A 187 3.73 -5.85 -5.57
C ILE A 187 2.43 -5.87 -4.75
N ALA A 188 2.04 -4.75 -4.12
CA ALA A 188 0.81 -4.66 -3.33
C ALA A 188 -0.46 -4.86 -4.18
N LEU A 189 -0.50 -4.33 -5.41
CA LEU A 189 -1.58 -4.61 -6.36
C LEU A 189 -1.66 -6.10 -6.70
N LYS A 190 -0.53 -6.74 -7.02
CA LYS A 190 -0.49 -8.18 -7.31
C LYS A 190 -0.87 -9.04 -6.10
N ALA A 191 -0.52 -8.60 -4.88
CA ALA A 191 -0.96 -9.25 -3.65
C ALA A 191 -2.49 -9.16 -3.48
N ALA A 192 -3.08 -8.00 -3.82
CA ALA A 192 -4.53 -7.81 -3.80
C ALA A 192 -5.24 -8.68 -4.83
N ASP A 193 -4.69 -8.80 -6.05
CA ASP A 193 -5.20 -9.70 -7.10
C ASP A 193 -5.11 -11.18 -6.67
N ALA A 194 -4.10 -11.54 -5.88
CA ALA A 194 -3.96 -12.86 -5.26
C ALA A 194 -4.88 -13.07 -4.04
N GLY A 195 -5.70 -12.08 -3.67
CA GLY A 195 -6.68 -12.16 -2.59
C GLY A 195 -6.17 -11.76 -1.19
N PHE A 196 -4.96 -11.20 -1.07
CA PHE A 196 -4.41 -10.74 0.21
C PHE A 196 -4.66 -9.24 0.45
N PRO A 197 -4.89 -8.80 1.69
CA PRO A 197 -5.02 -9.58 2.93
C PRO A 197 -6.47 -10.02 3.25
N SER A 198 -7.46 -9.65 2.44
CA SER A 198 -8.89 -9.76 2.78
C SER A 198 -9.54 -11.15 2.53
N GLY A 199 -8.89 -12.06 1.79
CA GLY A 199 -9.39 -13.42 1.49
C GLY A 199 -9.42 -14.36 2.71
N THR A 200 -9.21 -15.67 2.51
CA THR A 200 -9.10 -16.67 3.60
C THR A 200 -7.77 -16.56 4.38
N SER A 201 -7.20 -15.35 4.43
CA SER A 201 -5.94 -15.06 5.08
C SER A 201 -6.14 -14.89 6.59
N PRO A 202 -5.25 -15.43 7.44
CA PRO A 202 -5.25 -15.09 8.86
C PRO A 202 -5.07 -13.58 9.09
N PHE A 203 -4.59 -12.82 8.12
CA PHE A 203 -4.38 -11.37 8.29
C PHE A 203 -5.66 -10.56 8.23
N ARG A 204 -6.79 -11.14 7.78
CA ARG A 204 -8.06 -10.43 7.62
C ARG A 204 -8.46 -9.65 8.88
N TYR A 205 -8.31 -10.24 10.06
CA TYR A 205 -8.69 -9.60 11.33
C TYR A 205 -7.50 -9.10 12.15
N ARG A 206 -6.29 -9.09 11.57
CA ARG A 206 -5.05 -8.70 12.25
C ARG A 206 -4.54 -7.37 11.73
N GLN A 207 -5.00 -6.27 12.33
CA GLN A 207 -4.67 -4.91 11.91
C GLN A 207 -3.15 -4.69 11.81
N GLY A 208 -2.38 -5.22 12.77
CA GLY A 208 -0.92 -5.08 12.80
C GLY A 208 -0.20 -5.68 11.58
N GLN A 209 -0.84 -6.58 10.83
CA GLN A 209 -0.32 -7.11 9.56
C GLN A 209 -1.03 -6.50 8.35
N ARG A 210 -2.35 -6.30 8.46
CA ARG A 210 -3.22 -5.90 7.36
C ARG A 210 -2.86 -4.53 6.80
N ILE A 211 -2.51 -3.56 7.65
CA ILE A 211 -2.29 -2.18 7.20
C ILE A 211 -1.13 -2.03 6.22
N TRP A 212 -0.10 -2.88 6.34
CA TRP A 212 1.11 -2.79 5.52
C TRP A 212 0.84 -3.10 4.05
N PHE A 213 -0.21 -3.87 3.75
CA PHE A 213 -0.66 -4.07 2.36
C PHE A 213 -1.23 -2.79 1.74
N TYR A 214 -1.67 -1.83 2.55
CA TYR A 214 -2.31 -0.60 2.09
C TYR A 214 -1.35 0.59 2.07
N MET A 215 -0.24 0.51 2.83
CA MET A 215 0.77 1.57 2.90
C MET A 215 1.30 1.98 1.51
N PRO A 216 1.64 1.05 0.58
CA PRO A 216 2.09 1.43 -0.76
C PRO A 216 1.06 2.24 -1.56
N PHE A 217 -0.23 2.09 -1.29
CA PHE A 217 -1.28 2.86 -1.95
C PHE A 217 -1.35 4.29 -1.41
N ILE A 218 -1.32 4.46 -0.08
CA ILE A 218 -1.31 5.81 0.52
C ILE A 218 0.01 6.54 0.30
N HIS A 219 1.12 5.83 0.04
CA HIS A 219 2.40 6.42 -0.31
C HIS A 219 2.51 6.86 -1.77
N ALA A 220 1.57 6.49 -2.64
CA ALA A 220 1.61 6.86 -4.03
C ALA A 220 1.14 8.31 -4.24
N GLU A 221 1.90 9.08 -5.03
CA GLU A 221 1.45 10.38 -5.59
C GLU A 221 0.49 10.13 -6.78
N ASP A 222 -0.62 9.45 -6.50
CA ASP A 222 -1.57 8.94 -7.50
C ASP A 222 -2.97 8.91 -6.88
N LEU A 223 -3.93 9.65 -7.47
CA LEU A 223 -5.26 9.80 -6.91
C LEU A 223 -6.07 8.50 -6.92
N ASP A 224 -5.89 7.66 -7.95
CA ASP A 224 -6.58 6.37 -8.05
C ASP A 224 -6.08 5.42 -6.95
N MET A 225 -4.79 5.49 -6.60
CA MET A 225 -4.23 4.74 -5.48
C MET A 225 -4.74 5.24 -4.13
N GLN A 226 -4.90 6.55 -3.96
CA GLN A 226 -5.48 7.11 -2.73
C GLN A 226 -6.94 6.66 -2.55
N GLU A 227 -7.70 6.57 -3.64
CA GLU A 227 -9.07 6.06 -3.63
C GLU A 227 -9.12 4.54 -3.40
N LEU A 228 -8.20 3.77 -3.99
CA LEU A 228 -8.07 2.35 -3.71
C LEU A 228 -7.76 2.11 -2.22
N ALA A 229 -6.85 2.90 -1.63
CA ALA A 229 -6.57 2.83 -0.20
C ALA A 229 -7.84 3.09 0.63
N ARG A 230 -8.62 4.14 0.28
CA ARG A 230 -9.90 4.45 0.94
C ARG A 230 -10.85 3.24 0.93
N ILE A 231 -10.99 2.59 -0.23
CA ILE A 231 -11.80 1.37 -0.39
C ILE A 231 -11.26 0.25 0.49
N LYS A 232 -9.94 0.01 0.52
CA LYS A 232 -9.34 -1.06 1.32
C LYS A 232 -9.48 -0.86 2.83
N TYR A 233 -9.39 0.37 3.32
CA TYR A 233 -9.69 0.67 4.73
C TYR A 233 -11.19 0.51 5.04
N ALA A 234 -12.08 0.84 4.10
CA ALA A 234 -13.53 0.61 4.26
C ALA A 234 -13.86 -0.89 4.30
N GLU A 235 -13.32 -1.69 3.37
CA GLU A 235 -13.45 -3.16 3.39
C GLU A 235 -12.95 -3.76 4.71
N MET A 236 -11.84 -3.24 5.25
CA MET A 236 -11.31 -3.67 6.54
C MET A 236 -12.29 -3.38 7.69
N ALA A 237 -12.85 -2.18 7.75
CA ALA A 237 -13.84 -1.83 8.76
C ALA A 237 -15.11 -2.70 8.64
N GLU A 238 -15.59 -2.93 7.42
CA GLU A 238 -16.75 -3.79 7.16
C GLU A 238 -16.51 -5.25 7.57
N ASP A 239 -15.30 -5.78 7.34
CA ASP A 239 -14.94 -7.12 7.82
C ASP A 239 -15.04 -7.22 9.34
N PHE A 240 -14.56 -6.22 10.07
CA PHE A 240 -14.70 -6.19 11.52
C PHE A 240 -16.15 -6.07 11.96
N THR A 241 -16.94 -5.18 11.36
CA THR A 241 -18.38 -5.07 11.64
C THR A 241 -19.09 -6.40 11.41
N ARG A 242 -18.82 -7.07 10.28
CA ARG A 242 -19.41 -8.38 9.95
C ARG A 242 -19.04 -9.44 10.98
N LEU A 243 -17.79 -9.48 11.42
CA LEU A 243 -17.34 -10.44 12.43
C LEU A 243 -18.01 -10.22 13.79
N LEU A 244 -18.17 -8.96 14.21
CA LEU A 244 -18.70 -8.62 15.55
C LEU A 244 -20.22 -8.69 15.62
N ASP A 245 -20.90 -8.11 14.63
CA ASP A 245 -22.35 -7.91 14.63
C ASP A 245 -23.09 -8.98 13.81
N GLY A 246 -22.36 -9.79 13.01
CA GLY A 246 -22.93 -10.85 12.18
C GLY A 246 -23.21 -12.17 12.91
N ASP A 247 -23.79 -13.12 12.18
CA ASP A 247 -24.03 -14.47 12.69
C ASP A 247 -22.70 -15.18 13.04
N ALA A 248 -22.66 -15.82 14.20
CA ALA A 248 -21.52 -16.60 14.66
C ALA A 248 -21.53 -18.04 14.10
N THR A 249 -22.63 -18.49 13.50
CA THR A 249 -22.70 -19.84 12.93
C THR A 249 -21.72 -19.98 11.77
N GLY A 250 -20.95 -21.07 11.78
CA GLY A 250 -19.99 -21.38 10.71
C GLY A 250 -18.66 -20.60 10.76
N LEU A 251 -18.41 -19.81 11.80
CA LEU A 251 -17.07 -19.25 12.03
C LEU A 251 -16.05 -20.37 12.25
N SER A 252 -14.87 -20.21 11.67
CA SER A 252 -13.72 -21.04 12.02
C SER A 252 -13.25 -20.79 13.47
N ASP A 253 -12.45 -21.70 14.03
CA ASP A 253 -11.89 -21.54 15.38
C ASP A 253 -11.07 -20.25 15.54
N ASP A 254 -10.30 -19.87 14.50
CA ASP A 254 -9.55 -18.61 14.49
C ASP A 254 -10.48 -17.40 14.50
N GLU A 255 -11.54 -17.42 13.69
CA GLU A 255 -12.52 -16.33 13.63
C GLU A 255 -13.31 -16.19 14.93
N ALA A 256 -13.73 -17.29 15.53
CA ALA A 256 -14.40 -17.30 16.83
C ALA A 256 -13.49 -16.69 17.92
N GLN A 257 -12.20 -17.06 17.93
CA GLN A 257 -11.23 -16.48 18.85
C GLN A 257 -10.99 -14.98 18.58
N CYS A 258 -10.87 -14.58 17.31
CA CYS A 258 -10.74 -13.17 16.93
C CYS A 258 -11.96 -12.38 17.40
N ARG A 259 -13.17 -12.89 17.13
CA ARG A 259 -14.43 -12.26 17.53
C ARG A 259 -14.50 -12.04 19.03
N GLN A 260 -14.14 -13.05 19.83
CA GLN A 260 -14.14 -12.92 21.29
C GLN A 260 -13.23 -11.78 21.76
N ILE A 261 -11.95 -11.78 21.33
CA ILE A 261 -10.97 -10.78 21.74
C ILE A 261 -11.42 -9.38 21.31
N LEU A 262 -11.94 -9.23 20.10
CA LEU A 262 -12.36 -7.95 19.54
C LEU A 262 -13.64 -7.41 20.21
N LEU A 263 -14.60 -8.28 20.59
CA LEU A 263 -15.78 -7.87 21.37
C LEU A 263 -15.37 -7.31 22.73
N GLU A 264 -14.43 -7.98 23.42
CA GLU A 264 -13.89 -7.51 24.71
C GLU A 264 -13.13 -6.18 24.58
N ASN A 265 -12.71 -5.80 23.37
CA ASN A 265 -11.90 -4.62 23.08
C ASN A 265 -12.57 -3.65 22.07
N ARG A 266 -13.91 -3.67 21.94
CA ARG A 266 -14.64 -2.97 20.86
C ARG A 266 -14.29 -1.48 20.75
N ALA A 267 -14.30 -0.76 21.87
CA ALA A 267 -13.99 0.68 21.87
C ALA A 267 -12.59 1.00 21.33
N ARG A 268 -11.59 0.17 21.68
CA ARG A 268 -10.21 0.33 21.21
C ARG A 268 -10.08 -0.03 19.73
N LEU A 269 -10.82 -1.02 19.25
CA LEU A 269 -10.91 -1.32 17.82
C LEU A 269 -11.49 -0.13 17.05
N GLU A 270 -12.61 0.44 17.51
CA GLU A 270 -13.26 1.59 16.88
C GLU A 270 -12.34 2.83 16.82
N GLU A 271 -11.57 3.09 17.89
CA GLU A 271 -10.55 4.13 17.93
C GLU A 271 -9.42 3.88 16.90
N GLN A 272 -8.94 2.64 16.79
CA GLN A 272 -7.90 2.29 15.82
C GLN A 272 -8.40 2.40 14.38
N LEU A 273 -9.61 1.93 14.08
CA LEU A 273 -10.23 2.11 12.77
C LEU A 273 -10.38 3.59 12.42
N THR A 274 -10.83 4.41 13.38
CA THR A 274 -10.91 5.88 13.21
C THR A 274 -9.55 6.48 12.90
N THR A 275 -8.50 6.03 13.59
CA THR A 275 -7.12 6.47 13.34
C THR A 275 -6.65 6.09 11.94
N HIS A 276 -6.94 4.87 11.48
CA HIS A 276 -6.61 4.42 10.12
C HIS A 276 -7.30 5.27 9.04
N PHE A 277 -8.59 5.57 9.19
CA PHE A 277 -9.29 6.47 8.26
C PHE A 277 -8.73 7.89 8.29
N ARG A 278 -8.36 8.40 9.47
CA ARG A 278 -7.72 9.70 9.60
C ARG A 278 -6.40 9.75 8.83
N VAL A 279 -5.52 8.76 9.04
CA VAL A 279 -4.23 8.65 8.34
C VAL A 279 -4.43 8.56 6.83
N GLN A 280 -5.36 7.72 6.35
CA GLN A 280 -5.67 7.62 4.91
C GLN A 280 -6.11 8.98 4.33
N ARG A 281 -7.02 9.69 5.02
CA ARG A 281 -7.50 10.99 4.56
C ARG A 281 -6.39 12.04 4.53
N GLU A 282 -5.53 12.01 5.53
CA GLU A 282 -4.35 12.86 5.65
C GLU A 282 -3.37 12.67 4.48
N HIS A 283 -3.25 11.45 3.94
CA HIS A 283 -2.48 11.18 2.71
C HIS A 283 -3.25 11.56 1.44
N TYR A 284 -4.57 11.38 1.41
CA TYR A 284 -5.42 11.73 0.27
C TYR A 284 -5.43 13.24 -0.01
N GLU A 285 -5.57 14.07 1.02
CA GLU A 285 -5.75 15.53 0.90
C GLU A 285 -4.67 16.23 0.04
N PRO A 286 -3.35 16.06 0.30
CA PRO A 286 -2.33 16.70 -0.52
C PRO A 286 -2.33 16.18 -1.96
N ILE A 287 -2.64 14.91 -2.20
CA ILE A 287 -2.71 14.37 -3.57
C ILE A 287 -3.90 14.95 -4.32
N ALA A 288 -5.06 15.05 -3.69
CA ALA A 288 -6.24 15.66 -4.31
C ALA A 288 -6.05 17.17 -4.58
N ARG A 289 -5.28 17.86 -3.74
CA ARG A 289 -5.06 19.32 -3.85
C ARG A 289 -3.91 19.69 -4.79
N PHE A 290 -2.79 18.97 -4.70
CA PHE A 290 -1.53 19.33 -5.39
C PHE A 290 -1.09 18.29 -6.43
N GLY A 291 -1.74 17.12 -6.49
CA GLY A 291 -1.31 15.99 -7.31
C GLY A 291 -0.05 15.29 -6.82
N ARG A 292 0.50 15.70 -5.66
CA ARG A 292 1.78 15.23 -5.12
C ARG A 292 1.89 15.53 -3.62
N PHE A 293 2.91 15.00 -2.98
CA PHE A 293 3.25 15.25 -1.59
C PHE A 293 4.28 16.39 -1.46
N PRO A 294 3.89 17.57 -0.93
CA PRO A 294 4.81 18.71 -0.84
C PRO A 294 6.05 18.47 0.01
N HIS A 295 5.96 17.62 1.05
CA HIS A 295 7.10 17.30 1.91
C HIS A 295 8.24 16.59 1.15
N ARG A 296 7.95 15.95 0.01
CA ARG A 296 8.96 15.28 -0.83
C ARG A 296 9.69 16.25 -1.76
N ASN A 297 9.24 17.51 -1.88
CA ASN A 297 9.75 18.45 -2.87
C ASN A 297 11.26 18.65 -2.77
N VAL A 298 11.80 18.84 -1.56
CA VAL A 298 13.24 19.03 -1.36
C VAL A 298 14.04 17.81 -1.82
N ALA A 299 13.64 16.61 -1.39
CA ALA A 299 14.32 15.37 -1.77
C ALA A 299 14.24 15.10 -3.29
N LEU A 300 13.13 15.46 -3.92
CA LEU A 300 12.90 15.28 -5.36
C LEU A 300 13.40 16.45 -6.21
N GLY A 301 13.99 17.49 -5.63
CA GLY A 301 14.46 18.68 -6.36
C GLY A 301 13.34 19.50 -7.00
N ARG A 302 12.12 19.42 -6.47
CA ARG A 302 10.94 20.16 -6.96
C ARG A 302 10.85 21.53 -6.30
N GLU A 303 10.41 22.53 -7.05
CA GLU A 303 10.04 23.82 -6.48
C GLU A 303 8.77 23.69 -5.63
N THR A 304 8.80 24.29 -4.44
CA THR A 304 7.66 24.38 -3.52
C THR A 304 6.96 25.73 -3.72
N SER A 305 5.71 25.67 -4.18
CA SER A 305 4.84 26.84 -4.33
C SER A 305 4.48 27.47 -2.98
N ASP A 306 3.99 28.71 -2.98
CA ASP A 306 3.54 29.38 -1.76
C ASP A 306 2.36 28.69 -1.08
N GLU A 307 1.49 28.04 -1.87
CA GLU A 307 0.37 27.27 -1.33
C GLU A 307 0.85 26.00 -0.63
N GLU A 308 1.78 25.27 -1.25
CA GLU A 308 2.43 24.10 -0.65
C GLU A 308 3.21 24.48 0.61
N ARG A 309 3.89 25.64 0.62
CA ARG A 309 4.61 26.13 1.80
C ARG A 309 3.68 26.38 2.98
N ARG A 310 2.56 27.09 2.76
CA ARG A 310 1.53 27.31 3.79
C ARG A 310 0.94 25.99 4.29
N PHE A 311 0.70 25.04 3.39
CA PHE A 311 0.22 23.70 3.77
C PHE A 311 1.20 22.97 4.69
N LEU A 312 2.51 23.07 4.44
CA LEU A 312 3.54 22.46 5.28
C LEU A 312 3.67 23.13 6.65
N GLU A 313 3.47 24.46 6.73
CA GLU A 313 3.51 25.23 7.99
C GLU A 313 2.37 24.84 8.97
N GLU A 314 1.26 24.31 8.46
CA GLU A 314 0.16 23.79 9.29
C GLU A 314 0.50 22.44 9.98
N GLY A 315 1.71 21.91 9.81
CA GLY A 315 2.21 20.71 10.51
C GLY A 315 1.76 19.38 9.90
N LYS A 316 1.18 19.40 8.69
CA LYS A 316 0.70 18.23 7.95
C LYS A 316 1.86 17.52 7.21
N ILE A 317 2.70 16.81 7.96
CA ILE A 317 3.75 15.92 7.40
C ILE A 317 3.23 14.48 7.44
N PHE A 318 3.35 13.76 6.32
CA PHE A 318 2.83 12.41 6.14
C PHE A 318 3.92 11.54 5.51
N GLY A 319 4.09 10.29 5.95
CA GLY A 319 5.07 9.35 5.36
C GLY A 319 6.47 9.53 5.91
#